data_AF-A0AB40C735-F1
#
_entry.id   AF-A0AB40C735-F1
#
_cell.length_a   1.000
_cell.length_b   1.000
_cell.length_c   1.000
_cell.angle_alpha   90.00
_cell.angle_beta   90.00
_cell.angle_gamma   90.00
#
_symmetry.space_group_name_H-M   'P 1'
#
loop_
_entity.id
_entity.type
_entity.pdbx_description
1 polymer ?
#
loop_
_entity_poly.entity_id
_entity_poly.type
_entity_poly.pdbx_seq_one_letter_code
_entity_poly.pdbx_strand_id
1 'polypeptide(L)'
;MADSRIFSGGDADDAHEPGRRLYNPYQDLQIPRQIVYDLPTSPEILFHEESTRQHRSWGENLTYCTGVGYLAGAIAGGSIGLRDGLRAAEQGDSMKLRINRVLNASGHTGRRLGNKLGVVGLLYAGMESGLVALRDKDDWMNSVAAGLGTGALFRAASGPRSAAVAGAIGGLMVGAAVAVKQVFKRYVPI
;
A
#
# COMPACT_ATOMS: atom_id res chain seq x y z
N MET A 1 61.13 14.72 16.07
CA MET A 1 60.49 13.50 15.52
C MET A 1 59.08 13.45 16.11
N ALA A 2 58.10 14.24 15.65
CA ALA A 2 57.48 14.31 14.33
C ALA A 2 56.85 12.98 13.90
N ASP A 3 55.58 12.77 14.27
CA ASP A 3 54.66 11.98 13.47
C ASP A 3 53.37 12.80 13.27
N SER A 4 53.30 13.45 12.11
CA SER A 4 52.33 14.46 11.70
C SER A 4 51.41 13.90 10.63
N ARG A 5 50.75 12.77 10.92
CA ARG A 5 49.91 12.03 9.95
C ARG A 5 48.46 11.80 10.37
N ILE A 6 48.00 12.42 11.45
CA ILE A 6 46.59 12.34 11.84
C ILE A 6 46.04 13.77 11.80
N PHE A 7 45.15 14.04 10.86
CA PHE A 7 44.56 15.35 10.51
C PHE A 7 45.45 16.29 9.68
N SER A 8 46.02 15.78 8.59
CA SER A 8 46.30 16.65 7.43
C SER A 8 45.01 16.81 6.63
N GLY A 9 44.71 18.04 6.21
CA GLY A 9 43.52 18.39 5.45
C GLY A 9 43.23 17.41 4.32
N GLY A 10 42.05 16.80 4.37
CA GLY A 10 41.36 16.28 3.21
C GLY A 10 40.45 17.38 2.68
N ASP A 11 40.49 17.58 1.37
CA ASP A 11 39.89 18.67 0.63
C ASP A 11 38.47 19.06 1.07
N ALA A 12 38.26 20.37 1.18
CA ALA A 12 36.92 20.96 1.24
C ALA A 12 36.15 20.85 -0.11
N ASP A 13 36.74 20.18 -1.11
CA ASP A 13 36.16 19.96 -2.44
C ASP A 13 35.38 18.63 -2.58
N ASP A 14 35.37 17.75 -1.58
CA ASP A 14 34.53 16.53 -1.57
C ASP A 14 33.11 16.78 -1.00
N ALA A 15 32.65 18.03 -0.95
CA ALA A 15 31.44 18.43 -0.24
C ALA A 15 30.11 18.15 -0.99
N HIS A 16 30.13 17.39 -2.09
CA HIS A 16 28.89 17.09 -2.82
C HIS A 16 28.92 15.76 -3.58
N GLU A 17 29.23 14.65 -2.91
CA GLU A 17 28.78 13.36 -3.43
C GLU A 17 27.25 13.31 -3.37
N PRO A 18 26.56 13.15 -4.52
CA PRO A 18 25.10 13.09 -4.56
C PRO A 18 24.63 11.88 -3.76
N GLY A 19 24.02 12.12 -2.60
CA GLY A 19 23.50 11.07 -1.73
C GLY A 19 24.13 11.01 -0.33
N ARG A 20 25.03 11.93 0.04
CA ARG A 20 25.63 12.00 1.38
C ARG A 20 25.40 13.37 2.01
N ARG A 21 25.15 13.42 3.31
CA ARG A 21 24.88 14.62 4.10
C ARG A 21 25.78 14.66 5.32
N LEU A 22 26.55 15.73 5.42
CA LEU A 22 27.32 16.06 6.62
C LEU A 22 26.36 16.48 7.73
N TYR A 23 26.44 15.81 8.88
CA TYR A 23 25.63 16.06 10.06
C TYR A 23 26.51 16.29 11.28
N ASN A 24 26.30 17.40 11.98
CA ASN A 24 26.99 17.74 13.21
C ASN A 24 25.96 17.86 14.36
N PRO A 25 25.85 16.86 15.25
CA PRO A 25 24.91 16.88 16.36
C PRO A 25 25.27 17.89 17.47
N TYR A 26 26.50 18.44 17.47
CA TYR A 26 27.01 19.35 18.49
C TYR A 26 27.21 20.77 17.98
N GLN A 27 26.61 21.13 16.84
CA GLN A 27 26.72 22.48 16.26
C GLN A 27 26.33 23.60 17.25
N ASP A 28 25.39 23.30 18.16
CA ASP A 28 24.88 24.26 19.14
C ASP A 28 25.68 24.26 20.46
N LEU A 29 26.61 23.32 20.66
CA LEU A 29 27.47 23.28 21.83
C LEU A 29 28.86 23.86 21.48
N GLN A 30 29.32 24.83 22.27
CA GLN A 30 30.63 25.49 22.10
C GLN A 30 31.79 24.59 22.56
N ILE A 31 31.95 23.44 21.91
CA ILE A 31 32.99 22.46 22.21
C ILE A 31 34.20 22.72 21.28
N PRO A 32 35.44 22.71 21.79
CA PRO A 32 36.64 22.94 20.96
C PRO A 32 36.88 21.91 19.85
N ARG A 33 36.18 20.78 19.87
CA ARG A 33 36.24 19.73 18.84
C ARG A 33 34.88 19.60 18.17
N GLN A 34 34.82 19.93 16.88
CA GLN A 34 33.66 19.69 16.03
C GLN A 34 33.85 18.37 15.28
N ILE A 35 33.07 17.36 15.64
CA ILE A 35 33.06 16.08 14.94
C ILE A 35 31.92 16.13 13.92
N VAL A 36 32.27 16.09 12.64
CA VAL A 36 31.30 16.06 11.54
C VAL A 36 31.14 14.61 11.10
N TYR A 37 29.91 14.11 11.13
CA TYR A 37 29.59 12.77 10.65
C TYR A 37 29.10 12.85 9.21
N ASP A 38 29.62 11.99 8.36
CA ASP A 38 29.17 11.85 6.97
C ASP A 38 28.10 10.76 6.90
N LEU A 39 26.83 11.17 6.83
CA LEU A 39 25.68 10.25 6.79
C LEU A 39 25.20 10.06 5.35
N PRO A 40 25.00 8.82 4.88
CA PRO A 40 24.27 8.58 3.64
C PRO A 40 22.83 9.08 3.79
N THR A 41 22.33 9.80 2.78
CA THR A 41 20.93 10.24 2.68
C THR A 41 19.99 9.11 2.26
N SER A 42 20.54 8.02 1.74
CA SER A 42 19.82 6.76 1.52
C SER A 42 19.84 5.91 2.79
N PRO A 43 18.77 5.18 3.10
CA PRO A 43 18.78 4.21 4.20
C PRO A 43 19.93 3.22 4.02
N GLU A 44 20.68 2.98 5.08
CA GLU A 44 21.73 1.97 5.11
C GLU A 44 21.08 0.60 5.27
N ILE A 45 20.93 -0.09 4.15
CA ILE A 45 20.27 -1.38 4.12
C ILE A 45 21.32 -2.45 4.43
N LEU A 46 21.12 -3.16 5.54
CA LEU A 46 22.07 -4.15 6.07
C LEU A 46 22.22 -5.36 5.14
N PHE A 47 21.21 -5.65 4.34
CA PHE A 47 21.18 -6.80 3.43
C PHE A 47 21.17 -6.35 1.97
N HIS A 48 22.08 -6.90 1.18
CA HIS A 48 22.14 -6.60 -0.26
C HIS A 48 20.87 -7.08 -0.98
N GLU A 49 20.19 -8.11 -0.47
CA GLU A 49 18.89 -8.56 -0.99
C GLU A 49 17.77 -7.56 -0.73
N GLU A 50 17.84 -6.77 0.35
CA GLU A 50 16.83 -5.75 0.66
C GLU A 50 17.09 -4.46 -0.12
N SER A 51 18.36 -4.14 -0.44
CA SER A 51 18.71 -2.94 -1.23
C SER A 51 18.35 -3.08 -2.70
N THR A 52 18.33 -4.31 -3.20
CA THR A 52 17.89 -4.64 -4.57
C THR A 52 16.38 -4.79 -4.69
N ARG A 53 15.65 -4.96 -3.57
CA ARG A 53 14.18 -5.05 -3.55
C ARG A 53 13.55 -3.67 -3.56
N GLN A 54 13.17 -3.22 -4.74
CA GLN A 54 12.47 -1.95 -4.94
C GLN A 54 10.96 -2.01 -4.57
N HIS A 55 10.47 -3.16 -4.10
CA HIS A 55 9.04 -3.45 -3.88
C HIS A 55 8.79 -3.99 -2.46
N ARG A 56 7.57 -3.78 -1.95
CA ARG A 56 7.14 -4.29 -0.63
C ARG A 56 7.29 -5.80 -0.54
N SER A 57 7.59 -6.29 0.67
CA SER A 57 7.67 -7.73 0.90
C SER A 57 6.30 -8.41 0.65
N TRP A 58 6.31 -9.71 0.34
CA TRP A 58 5.09 -10.49 0.07
C TRP A 58 4.05 -10.33 1.19
N GLY A 59 4.49 -10.43 2.45
CA GLY A 59 3.62 -10.29 3.63
C GLY A 59 3.11 -8.86 3.85
N GLU A 60 3.94 -7.85 3.56
CA GLU A 60 3.52 -6.44 3.59
C GLU A 60 2.45 -6.15 2.55
N ASN A 61 2.60 -6.66 1.32
CA ASN A 61 1.60 -6.45 0.27
C ASN A 61 0.26 -7.07 0.66
N LEU A 62 0.27 -8.30 1.20
CA LEU A 62 -0.92 -9.00 1.67
C LEU A 62 -1.64 -8.25 2.78
N THR A 63 -0.93 -7.91 3.85
CA THR A 63 -1.50 -7.21 5.00
C THR A 63 -2.00 -5.82 4.61
N TYR A 64 -1.27 -5.11 3.75
CA TYR A 64 -1.66 -3.82 3.22
C TYR A 64 -2.94 -3.91 2.36
N CYS A 65 -2.97 -4.74 1.33
CA CYS A 65 -4.13 -4.87 0.44
C CYS A 65 -5.36 -5.40 1.17
N THR A 66 -5.18 -6.35 2.08
CA THR A 66 -6.28 -6.90 2.89
C THR A 66 -6.83 -5.86 3.87
N GLY A 67 -5.94 -5.15 4.57
CA GLY A 67 -6.33 -4.12 5.53
C GLY A 67 -7.05 -2.95 4.86
N VAL A 68 -6.46 -2.41 3.80
CA VAL A 68 -7.06 -1.31 3.02
C VAL A 68 -8.38 -1.76 2.39
N GLY A 69 -8.43 -2.96 1.79
CA GLY A 69 -9.64 -3.51 1.19
C GLY A 69 -10.77 -3.70 2.22
N TYR A 70 -10.44 -4.23 3.39
CA TYR A 70 -11.39 -4.41 4.49
C TYR A 70 -11.94 -3.07 4.99
N LEU A 71 -11.06 -2.11 5.28
CA LEU A 71 -11.47 -0.80 5.79
C LEU A 71 -12.29 -0.01 4.76
N ALA A 72 -11.86 -0.01 3.49
CA ALA A 72 -12.62 0.61 2.40
C ALA A 72 -14.01 -0.03 2.26
N GLY A 73 -14.08 -1.36 2.30
CA GLY A 73 -15.35 -2.09 2.26
C GLY A 73 -16.24 -1.86 3.48
N ALA A 74 -15.64 -1.73 4.67
CA ALA A 74 -16.37 -1.46 5.90
C ALA A 74 -16.96 -0.04 5.91
N ILE A 75 -16.20 0.96 5.46
CA ILE A 75 -16.68 2.34 5.33
C ILE A 75 -17.78 2.43 4.28
N ALA A 76 -17.56 1.86 3.09
CA ALA A 76 -18.55 1.84 2.02
C ALA A 76 -19.84 1.11 2.46
N GLY A 77 -19.71 -0.11 3.00
CA GLY A 77 -20.85 -0.89 3.49
C GLY A 77 -21.55 -0.26 4.69
N GLY A 78 -20.79 0.37 5.58
CA GLY A 78 -21.33 1.11 6.71
C GLY A 78 -22.16 2.30 6.24
N SER A 79 -21.69 3.05 5.25
CA SER A 79 -22.43 4.17 4.67
C SER A 79 -23.72 3.72 3.97
N ILE A 80 -23.69 2.59 3.26
CA ILE A 80 -24.87 2.01 2.60
C ILE A 80 -25.86 1.54 3.66
N GLY A 81 -25.41 0.75 4.64
CA GLY A 81 -26.28 0.26 5.72
C GLY A 81 -26.82 1.39 6.61
N LEU A 82 -26.10 2.50 6.75
CA LEU A 82 -26.59 3.71 7.40
C LEU A 82 -27.74 4.32 6.59
N ARG A 83 -27.58 4.49 5.27
CA ARG A 83 -28.63 5.02 4.39
C ARG A 83 -29.87 4.13 4.39
N ASP A 84 -29.68 2.83 4.32
CA ASP A 84 -30.77 1.85 4.35
C ASP A 84 -31.48 1.85 5.70
N GLY A 85 -30.71 1.90 6.80
CA GLY A 85 -31.25 1.97 8.16
C GLY A 85 -32.05 3.25 8.42
N LEU A 86 -31.64 4.38 7.85
CA LEU A 86 -32.35 5.66 7.94
C LEU A 86 -33.63 5.66 7.09
N ARG A 87 -33.61 5.05 5.91
CA ARG A 87 -34.79 4.93 5.04
C ARG A 87 -35.85 3.98 5.59
N ALA A 88 -35.43 2.96 6.34
CA ALA A 88 -36.31 1.99 7.00
C ALA A 88 -36.87 2.50 8.35
N ALA A 89 -36.71 3.78 8.69
CA ALA A 89 -37.28 4.36 9.90
C ALA A 89 -38.73 4.81 9.67
N GLU A 90 -39.69 4.16 10.35
CA GLU A 90 -41.11 4.50 10.25
C GLU A 90 -41.48 5.72 11.12
N GLN A 91 -42.50 6.48 10.68
CA GLN A 91 -43.08 7.60 11.41
C GLN A 91 -43.90 7.10 12.61
N GLY A 92 -43.21 6.76 13.70
CA GLY A 92 -43.81 6.29 14.95
C GLY A 92 -42.79 5.66 15.91
N ASP A 93 -41.62 5.26 15.39
CA ASP A 93 -40.60 4.63 16.22
C ASP A 93 -40.00 5.60 17.26
N SER A 94 -39.80 5.09 18.47
CA SER A 94 -39.01 5.76 19.51
C SER A 94 -37.57 5.96 19.03
N MET A 95 -36.95 7.07 19.45
CA MET A 95 -35.56 7.43 19.10
C MET A 95 -34.58 6.27 19.35
N LYS A 96 -34.78 5.51 20.44
CA LYS A 96 -33.94 4.35 20.79
C LYS A 96 -34.03 3.20 19.76
N LEU A 97 -35.23 2.92 19.26
CA LEU A 97 -35.45 1.87 18.25
C LEU A 97 -34.85 2.26 16.90
N ARG A 98 -34.97 3.55 16.52
CA ARG A 98 -34.37 4.07 15.29
C ARG A 98 -32.85 3.94 15.31
N ILE A 99 -32.21 4.39 16.40
CA ILE A 99 -30.75 4.31 16.55
C ILE A 99 -30.28 2.85 16.49
N ASN A 100 -30.93 1.94 17.21
CA ASN A 100 -30.53 0.53 17.21
C ASN A 100 -30.65 -0.10 15.80
N ARG A 101 -31.75 0.18 15.08
CA ARG A 101 -31.93 -0.32 13.71
C ARG A 101 -30.85 0.21 12.77
N VAL A 102 -30.60 1.51 12.81
CA VAL A 102 -29.58 2.17 11.98
C VAL A 102 -28.19 1.60 12.25
N LEU A 103 -27.83 1.41 13.53
CA LEU A 103 -26.54 0.87 13.92
C LEU A 103 -26.39 -0.61 13.52
N ASN A 104 -27.43 -1.41 13.67
CA ASN A 104 -27.42 -2.81 13.27
C ASN A 104 -27.31 -2.95 11.74
N ALA A 105 -28.04 -2.10 10.99
CA ALA A 105 -27.98 -2.09 9.53
C ALA A 105 -26.61 -1.66 9.00
N SER A 106 -26.04 -0.57 9.53
CA SER A 106 -24.72 -0.08 9.15
C SER A 106 -23.62 -1.08 9.53
N GLY A 107 -23.64 -1.62 10.75
CA GLY A 107 -22.66 -2.59 11.21
C GLY A 107 -22.70 -3.91 10.44
N HIS A 108 -23.90 -4.44 10.17
CA HIS A 108 -24.06 -5.67 9.41
C HIS A 108 -23.58 -5.52 7.95
N THR A 109 -24.00 -4.46 7.26
CA THR A 109 -23.61 -4.22 5.87
C THR A 109 -22.13 -3.86 5.76
N GLY A 110 -21.60 -3.05 6.70
CA GLY A 110 -20.19 -2.73 6.82
C GLY A 110 -19.33 -3.99 6.95
N ARG A 111 -19.61 -4.86 7.92
CA ARG A 111 -18.88 -6.13 8.10
C ARG A 111 -18.96 -7.03 6.88
N ARG A 112 -20.15 -7.14 6.26
CA ARG A 112 -20.36 -7.99 5.07
C ARG A 112 -19.54 -7.52 3.88
N LEU A 113 -19.52 -6.21 3.59
CA LEU A 113 -18.75 -5.66 2.47
C LEU A 113 -17.25 -5.61 2.80
N GLY A 114 -16.87 -5.24 4.03
CA GLY A 114 -15.49 -5.27 4.50
C GLY A 114 -14.86 -6.65 4.34
N ASN A 115 -15.50 -7.71 4.83
CA ASN A 115 -14.99 -9.08 4.67
C ASN A 115 -14.83 -9.47 3.19
N LYS A 116 -15.80 -9.14 2.34
CA LYS A 116 -15.72 -9.46 0.91
C LYS A 116 -14.58 -8.74 0.21
N LEU A 117 -14.45 -7.43 0.40
CA LEU A 117 -13.39 -6.65 -0.24
C LEU A 117 -12.01 -6.96 0.35
N GLY A 118 -11.93 -7.26 1.65
CA GLY A 118 -10.71 -7.74 2.29
C GLY A 118 -10.22 -9.05 1.67
N VAL A 119 -11.11 -10.03 1.47
CA VAL A 119 -10.76 -11.29 0.80
C VAL A 119 -10.35 -11.07 -0.65
N VAL A 120 -11.05 -10.21 -1.40
CA VAL A 120 -10.63 -9.88 -2.78
C VAL A 120 -9.24 -9.21 -2.79
N GLY A 121 -8.97 -8.30 -1.86
CA GLY A 121 -7.66 -7.66 -1.71
C GLY A 121 -6.55 -8.66 -1.36
N LEU A 122 -6.83 -9.62 -0.46
CA LEU A 122 -5.92 -10.71 -0.12
C LEU A 122 -5.60 -11.58 -1.34
N LEU A 123 -6.63 -11.99 -2.09
CA LEU A 123 -6.46 -12.83 -3.29
C LEU A 123 -5.67 -12.09 -4.37
N TYR A 124 -5.92 -10.79 -4.55
CA TYR A 124 -5.16 -9.95 -5.48
C TYR A 124 -3.69 -9.86 -5.10
N ALA A 125 -3.38 -9.51 -3.84
CA ALA A 125 -2.00 -9.42 -3.39
C ALA A 125 -1.28 -10.76 -3.47
N GLY A 126 -1.97 -11.86 -3.13
CA GLY A 126 -1.41 -13.21 -3.26
C GLY A 126 -1.10 -13.59 -4.70
N MET A 127 -1.99 -13.28 -5.65
CA MET A 127 -1.75 -13.54 -7.07
C MET A 127 -0.68 -12.65 -7.66
N GLU A 128 -0.71 -11.35 -7.38
CA GLU A 128 0.27 -10.39 -7.88
C GLU A 128 1.66 -10.80 -7.41
N SER A 129 1.85 -10.99 -6.10
CA SER A 129 3.15 -11.37 -5.55
C SER A 129 3.58 -12.78 -5.97
N GLY A 130 2.66 -13.72 -6.16
CA GLY A 130 2.96 -15.04 -6.72
C GLY A 130 3.44 -14.99 -8.17
N LEU A 131 2.81 -14.15 -9.00
CA LEU A 131 3.23 -13.99 -10.39
C LEU A 131 4.55 -13.20 -10.52
N VAL A 132 4.81 -12.21 -9.64
CA VAL A 132 6.12 -11.54 -9.57
C VAL A 132 7.20 -12.57 -9.24
N ALA A 133 6.98 -13.43 -8.24
CA ALA A 133 7.94 -14.46 -7.84
C ALA A 133 8.20 -15.51 -8.94
N LEU A 134 7.26 -15.72 -9.87
CA LEU A 134 7.44 -16.65 -10.99
C LEU A 134 8.11 -16.01 -12.22
N ARG A 135 7.96 -14.69 -12.40
CA ARG A 135 8.32 -14.01 -13.65
C ARG A 135 9.43 -12.97 -13.50
N ASP A 136 9.83 -12.64 -12.28
CA ASP A 136 10.83 -11.62 -11.90
C ASP A 136 10.65 -10.28 -12.63
N LYS A 137 9.42 -9.97 -13.04
CA LYS A 137 9.05 -8.76 -13.79
C LYS A 137 7.78 -8.16 -13.24
N ASP A 138 7.88 -6.90 -12.83
CA ASP A 138 6.76 -6.13 -12.32
C ASP A 138 6.18 -5.23 -13.43
N ASP A 139 5.51 -5.89 -14.38
CA ASP A 139 4.86 -5.24 -15.52
C ASP A 139 3.36 -5.03 -15.29
N TRP A 140 2.76 -4.05 -15.98
CA TRP A 140 1.31 -3.83 -15.97
C TRP A 140 0.49 -5.07 -16.35
N MET A 141 1.03 -5.94 -17.21
CA MET A 141 0.43 -7.22 -17.56
C MET A 141 0.26 -8.14 -16.36
N ASN A 142 1.19 -8.06 -15.39
CA ASN A 142 1.16 -8.87 -14.18
C ASN A 142 -0.02 -8.49 -13.30
N SER A 143 -0.23 -7.19 -13.07
CA SER A 143 -1.36 -6.68 -12.31
C SER A 143 -2.69 -7.02 -12.99
N VAL A 144 -2.79 -6.91 -14.33
CA VAL A 144 -4.01 -7.29 -15.06
C VAL A 144 -4.28 -8.79 -14.96
N ALA A 145 -3.25 -9.63 -15.10
CA ALA A 145 -3.38 -11.09 -14.95
C ALA A 145 -3.78 -11.47 -13.51
N ALA A 146 -3.21 -10.82 -12.50
CA ALA A 146 -3.60 -10.99 -11.10
C ALA A 146 -5.06 -10.56 -10.87
N GLY A 147 -5.51 -9.46 -11.48
CA GLY A 147 -6.91 -9.03 -11.44
C GLY A 147 -7.88 -10.02 -12.08
N LEU A 148 -7.52 -10.55 -13.25
CA LEU A 148 -8.29 -11.61 -13.93
C LEU A 148 -8.39 -12.87 -13.07
N GLY A 149 -7.24 -13.35 -12.58
CA GLY A 149 -7.19 -14.55 -11.75
C GLY A 149 -7.93 -14.37 -10.43
N THR A 150 -7.83 -13.20 -9.80
CA THR A 150 -8.50 -12.92 -8.52
C THR A 150 -10.02 -12.96 -8.68
N GLY A 151 -10.54 -12.33 -9.73
CA GLY A 151 -11.97 -12.36 -10.03
C GLY A 151 -12.47 -13.77 -10.34
N ALA A 152 -11.69 -14.54 -11.11
CA ALA A 152 -12.02 -15.92 -11.42
C ALA A 152 -12.01 -16.80 -10.17
N LEU A 153 -10.97 -16.70 -9.34
CA LEU A 153 -10.81 -17.49 -8.12
C LEU A 153 -11.88 -17.16 -7.08
N PHE A 154 -12.18 -15.87 -6.88
CA PHE A 154 -13.20 -15.42 -5.93
C PHE A 154 -14.59 -16.01 -6.22
N ARG A 155 -14.90 -16.24 -7.51
CA ARG A 155 -16.21 -16.78 -7.95
C ARG A 155 -16.16 -18.20 -8.50
N ALA A 156 -15.04 -18.90 -8.35
CA ALA A 156 -14.85 -20.28 -8.83
C ALA A 156 -15.90 -21.24 -8.24
N ALA A 157 -16.20 -21.09 -6.94
CA ALA A 157 -17.20 -21.91 -6.25
C ALA A 157 -18.64 -21.66 -6.73
N SER A 158 -18.90 -20.56 -7.45
CA SER A 158 -20.23 -20.23 -8.01
C SER A 158 -20.41 -20.72 -9.45
N GLY A 159 -19.49 -21.55 -9.95
CA GLY A 159 -19.52 -22.16 -11.28
C GLY A 159 -18.66 -21.44 -12.33
N PRO A 160 -18.34 -22.12 -13.45
CA PRO A 160 -17.35 -21.66 -14.42
C PRO A 160 -17.77 -20.37 -15.16
N ARG A 161 -19.06 -20.20 -15.44
CA ARG A 161 -19.59 -18.96 -16.05
C ARG A 161 -19.42 -17.75 -15.13
N SER A 162 -19.70 -17.94 -13.84
CA SER A 162 -19.54 -16.91 -12.82
C SER A 162 -18.08 -16.51 -12.64
N ALA A 163 -17.18 -17.49 -12.67
CA ALA A 163 -15.74 -17.28 -12.60
C ALA A 163 -15.22 -16.49 -13.82
N ALA A 164 -15.63 -16.86 -15.04
CA ALA A 164 -15.20 -16.16 -16.25
C ALA A 164 -15.63 -14.68 -16.25
N VAL A 165 -16.89 -14.40 -15.91
CA VAL A 165 -17.40 -13.02 -15.83
C VAL A 165 -16.71 -12.23 -14.72
N ALA A 166 -16.53 -12.83 -13.55
CA ALA A 166 -15.87 -12.17 -12.44
C ALA A 166 -14.39 -11.90 -12.72
N GLY A 167 -13.71 -12.84 -13.38
CA GLY A 167 -12.36 -12.66 -13.87
C GLY A 167 -12.28 -11.48 -14.82
N ALA A 168 -13.11 -11.44 -15.87
CA ALA A 168 -13.14 -10.33 -16.82
C ALA A 168 -13.37 -8.97 -16.14
N ILE A 169 -14.32 -8.88 -15.19
CA ILE A 169 -14.56 -7.65 -14.41
C ILE A 169 -13.32 -7.27 -13.59
N GLY A 170 -12.68 -8.23 -12.93
CA GLY A 170 -11.45 -8.01 -12.15
C GLY A 170 -10.29 -7.50 -13.01
N GLY A 171 -10.08 -8.11 -14.18
CA GLY A 171 -9.05 -7.68 -15.12
C GLY A 171 -9.31 -6.29 -15.70
N LEU A 172 -10.56 -5.97 -16.06
CA LEU A 172 -10.95 -4.65 -16.54
C LEU A 172 -10.74 -3.56 -15.47
N MET A 173 -11.14 -3.84 -14.22
CA MET A 173 -10.93 -2.93 -13.09
C MET A 173 -9.44 -2.61 -12.89
N VAL A 174 -8.58 -3.64 -12.87
CA VAL A 174 -7.14 -3.44 -12.67
C VAL A 174 -6.51 -2.78 -13.90
N GLY A 175 -6.90 -3.17 -15.12
CA GLY A 175 -6.44 -2.54 -16.35
C GLY A 175 -6.76 -1.04 -16.39
N ALA A 176 -7.97 -0.65 -15.99
CA ALA A 176 -8.34 0.76 -15.86
C ALA A 176 -7.50 1.48 -14.80
N ALA A 177 -7.28 0.88 -13.63
CA ALA A 177 -6.47 1.46 -12.58
C ALA A 177 -5.01 1.70 -13.03
N VAL A 178 -4.42 0.74 -13.76
CA VAL A 178 -3.07 0.89 -14.30
C VAL A 178 -3.01 1.96 -15.40
N ALA A 179 -4.01 2.04 -16.28
CA ALA A 179 -4.11 3.10 -17.27
C ALA A 179 -4.19 4.49 -16.62
N VAL A 180 -5.01 4.65 -15.57
CA VAL A 180 -5.07 5.88 -14.78
C VAL A 180 -3.71 6.23 -14.18
N LYS A 181 -3.01 5.25 -13.60
CA LYS A 181 -1.66 5.45 -13.04
C LYS A 181 -0.66 5.91 -14.10
N GLN A 182 -0.70 5.33 -15.31
CA GLN A 182 0.15 5.74 -16.43
C GLN A 182 -0.15 7.16 -16.89
N VAL A 183 -1.43 7.54 -16.95
CA VAL A 183 -1.84 8.90 -17.31
C VAL A 183 -1.39 9.90 -16.23
N PHE A 184 -1.58 9.59 -14.94
CA PHE A 184 -1.15 10.47 -13.86
C PHE A 184 0.37 10.71 -13.87
N LYS A 185 1.17 9.66 -14.07
CA LYS A 185 2.63 9.79 -14.16
C LYS A 185 3.07 10.66 -15.35
N ARG A 186 2.24 10.76 -16.38
CA ARG A 186 2.50 11.63 -17.55
C ARG A 186 2.21 13.11 -17.27
N TYR A 187 1.30 13.42 -16.35
CA TYR A 187 0.88 14.80 -16.05
C TYR A 187 1.57 15.42 -14.82
N VAL A 188 2.10 14.62 -13.91
CA VAL A 188 2.86 15.10 -12.74
C VAL A 188 4.31 14.65 -12.88
N PRO A 189 5.22 15.48 -13.43
CA PRO A 189 6.65 15.23 -13.33
C PRO A 189 7.06 15.48 -11.87
N ILE A 190 7.46 14.42 -11.17
CA ILE A 190 8.15 14.48 -9.88
C ILE A 190 9.56 13.98 -10.11
#